data_AF-A0A2G6TGG4-F1
#
_entry.id   AF-A0A2G6TGG4-F1
#
_cell.length_a   1.000
_cell.length_b   1.000
_cell.length_c   1.000
_cell.angle_alpha   90.00
_cell.angle_beta   90.00
_cell.angle_gamma   90.00
#
_symmetry.space_group_name_H-M   'P 1'
#
loop_
_entity.id
_entity.type
_entity.pdbx_description
1 polymer ?
#
loop_
_entity_poly.entity_id
_entity_poly.type
_entity_poly.pdbx_seq_one_letter_code
_entity_poly.pdbx_strand_id
1 'polypeptide(L)'
;MKRLTIYLAAIFLFISCNNRENIVRKENLLGNDYRLFQNTPAWELAKAVEDGDTIKIKEIFNNKKVDIDFREPKFGSTLLMLSIINSQYKSVKTLLQMGADPNMPDSYRETSSVIFAADNNDPKFLELILKYKGNPNAIETAPVKERDKARKTALLAPISFLDPNSLEKVKLLVEAGADMNYSNDGNPAYTTLPLGAAFKQDKLDVALYLLQKGANYKKIMYVMVDSHKVYILEALRKCIIDLESKQYKSKLEVIKFLKGKGLDYSNEPIPEYILRDIKKKYPKDWEDYIKKY
;
A
#
# COMPACT_ATOMS: atom_id res chain seq x y z
N MET A 1 49.25 -21.41 1.27
CA MET A 1 48.28 -20.33 0.94
C MET A 1 46.82 -20.77 0.98
N LYS A 2 46.40 -21.93 0.43
CA LYS A 2 44.98 -22.39 0.49
C LYS A 2 44.41 -22.63 1.90
N ARG A 3 45.22 -23.03 2.89
CA ARG A 3 44.76 -23.21 4.28
C ARG A 3 44.48 -21.88 5.00
N LEU A 4 45.24 -20.82 4.72
CA LEU A 4 45.11 -19.52 5.39
C LEU A 4 43.84 -18.76 4.94
N THR A 5 43.45 -18.94 3.68
CA THR A 5 42.20 -18.37 3.11
C THR A 5 40.94 -19.02 3.70
N ILE A 6 41.00 -20.30 4.07
CA ILE A 6 39.88 -21.01 4.72
C ILE A 6 39.68 -20.52 6.16
N TYR A 7 40.76 -20.24 6.90
CA TYR A 7 40.68 -19.69 8.26
C TYR A 7 40.16 -18.25 8.29
N LEU A 8 40.54 -17.39 7.34
CA LEU A 8 40.04 -16.02 7.24
C LEU A 8 38.55 -15.96 6.87
N ALA A 9 38.08 -16.83 5.98
CA ALA A 9 36.65 -16.96 5.68
C ALA A 9 35.84 -17.46 6.88
N ALA A 10 36.38 -18.40 7.65
CA ALA A 10 35.76 -18.88 8.88
C ALA A 10 35.67 -17.78 9.96
N ILE A 11 36.73 -16.97 10.16
CA ILE A 11 36.74 -15.88 11.15
C ILE A 11 35.73 -14.78 10.81
N PHE A 12 35.55 -14.43 9.53
CA PHE A 12 34.52 -13.47 9.12
C PHE A 12 33.09 -14.02 9.29
N LEU A 13 32.87 -15.32 9.09
CA LEU A 13 31.59 -16.00 9.39
C LEU A 13 31.29 -16.02 10.91
N PHE A 14 32.31 -16.18 11.77
CA PHE A 14 32.14 -16.18 13.23
C PHE A 14 31.83 -14.79 13.83
N ILE A 15 32.41 -13.71 13.29
CA ILE A 15 32.14 -12.33 13.77
C ILE A 15 30.71 -11.89 13.40
N SER A 16 30.23 -12.29 12.21
CA SER A 16 28.85 -12.02 11.77
C SER A 16 27.80 -12.72 12.65
N CYS A 17 28.03 -13.99 13.01
CA CYS A 17 27.11 -14.75 13.85
C CYS A 17 27.04 -14.22 15.29
N ASN A 18 28.18 -13.80 15.87
CA ASN A 18 28.22 -13.30 17.25
C ASN A 18 27.46 -11.98 17.46
N ASN A 19 27.26 -11.18 16.40
CA ASN A 19 26.59 -9.89 16.56
C ASN A 19 25.06 -10.01 16.64
N ARG A 20 24.46 -11.10 16.13
CA ARG A 20 23.00 -11.28 16.11
C ARG A 20 22.40 -11.65 17.46
N GLU A 21 23.17 -12.33 18.31
CA GLU A 21 22.73 -12.72 19.66
C GLU A 21 22.88 -11.59 20.68
N ASN A 22 23.51 -10.46 20.31
CA ASN A 22 23.59 -9.30 21.17
C ASN A 22 22.18 -8.74 21.42
N ILE A 23 21.79 -8.70 22.70
CA ILE A 23 20.49 -8.15 23.10
C ILE A 23 20.45 -6.67 22.75
N VAL A 24 19.44 -6.28 21.97
CA VAL A 24 19.22 -4.88 21.59
C VAL A 24 18.07 -4.25 22.37
N ARG A 25 18.24 -2.95 22.64
CA ARG A 25 17.19 -2.09 23.19
C ARG A 25 16.10 -1.87 22.15
N LYS A 26 14.90 -2.44 22.40
CA LYS A 26 13.80 -2.44 21.42
C LYS A 26 13.19 -1.06 21.21
N GLU A 27 13.41 -0.11 22.13
CA GLU A 27 12.80 1.23 22.13
C GLU A 27 13.10 1.98 20.81
N ASN A 28 14.30 1.78 20.26
CA ASN A 28 14.77 2.45 19.05
C ASN A 28 14.56 1.64 17.76
N LEU A 29 14.06 0.40 17.84
CA LEU A 29 13.83 -0.43 16.65
C LEU A 29 12.61 0.04 15.87
N LEU A 30 12.74 0.04 14.54
CA LEU A 30 11.63 0.26 13.62
C LEU A 30 10.85 -1.03 13.40
N GLY A 31 9.61 -0.92 12.91
CA GLY A 31 8.69 -2.06 12.73
C GLY A 31 9.14 -3.11 11.71
N ASN A 32 10.24 -2.86 10.99
CA ASN A 32 10.81 -3.77 10.00
C ASN A 32 12.03 -4.56 10.53
N ASP A 33 12.37 -4.41 11.81
CA ASP A 33 13.53 -5.08 12.41
C ASP A 33 13.16 -6.42 13.07
N TYR A 34 13.68 -7.53 12.55
CA TYR A 34 13.41 -8.88 13.08
C TYR A 34 13.88 -9.06 14.54
N ARG A 35 14.78 -8.21 15.05
CA ARG A 35 15.22 -8.24 16.45
C ARG A 35 14.13 -7.86 17.44
N LEU A 36 12.99 -7.35 16.98
CA LEU A 36 11.78 -7.21 17.79
C LEU A 36 11.34 -8.55 18.42
N PHE A 37 11.68 -9.67 17.79
CA PHE A 37 11.43 -11.02 18.30
C PHE A 37 12.50 -11.55 19.27
N GLN A 38 13.57 -10.80 19.58
CA GLN A 38 14.54 -11.22 20.59
C GLN A 38 13.88 -11.48 21.94
N ASN A 39 14.34 -12.51 22.66
CA ASN A 39 13.78 -12.97 23.93
C ASN A 39 12.30 -13.40 23.84
N THR A 40 11.85 -13.85 22.66
CA THR A 40 10.52 -14.44 22.47
C THR A 40 10.63 -15.90 21.99
N PRO A 41 9.57 -16.72 22.14
CA PRO A 41 9.55 -18.07 21.58
C PRO A 41 9.79 -18.11 20.06
N ALA A 42 9.49 -17.03 19.34
CA ALA A 42 9.65 -16.92 17.90
C ALA A 42 11.03 -16.38 17.46
N TRP A 43 11.99 -16.14 18.37
CA TRP A 43 13.30 -15.57 18.03
C TRP A 43 14.06 -16.36 16.95
N GLU A 44 14.14 -17.68 17.13
CA GLU A 44 14.83 -18.57 16.19
C GLU A 44 14.14 -18.61 14.83
N LEU A 45 12.80 -18.55 14.82
CA LEU A 45 12.02 -18.48 13.59
C LEU A 45 12.25 -17.14 12.89
N ALA A 46 12.33 -16.04 13.64
CA ALA A 46 12.60 -14.70 13.10
C ALA A 46 13.95 -14.62 12.39
N LYS A 47 15.01 -15.21 12.97
CA LYS A 47 16.32 -15.33 12.30
C LYS A 47 16.23 -16.08 10.98
N ALA A 48 15.57 -17.25 10.97
CA ALA A 48 15.41 -18.04 9.75
C ALA A 48 14.58 -17.33 8.67
N VAL A 49 13.55 -16.58 9.07
CA VAL A 49 12.75 -15.73 8.19
C VAL A 49 13.59 -14.62 7.57
N GLU A 50 14.40 -13.94 8.39
CA GLU A 50 15.29 -12.87 7.94
C GLU A 50 16.34 -13.38 6.94
N ASP A 51 16.88 -14.58 7.17
CA ASP A 51 17.85 -15.21 6.28
C ASP A 51 17.22 -15.77 4.99
N GLY A 52 15.89 -15.85 4.92
CA GLY A 52 15.19 -16.50 3.83
C GLY A 52 15.44 -18.01 3.76
N ASP A 53 15.87 -18.63 4.86
CA ASP A 53 16.17 -20.07 4.94
C ASP A 53 14.87 -20.87 5.10
N THR A 54 14.21 -21.11 3.97
CA THR A 54 12.92 -21.83 3.93
C THR A 54 12.98 -23.26 4.49
N ILE A 55 14.17 -23.89 4.53
CA ILE A 55 14.35 -25.21 5.12
C ILE A 55 14.33 -25.05 6.65
N LYS A 56 15.11 -24.11 7.17
CA LYS A 56 15.17 -23.83 8.61
C LYS A 56 13.85 -23.32 9.17
N ILE A 57 13.12 -22.48 8.44
CA ILE A 57 11.76 -22.03 8.82
C ILE A 57 10.86 -23.25 9.08
N LYS A 58 10.81 -24.19 8.13
CA LYS A 58 9.99 -25.41 8.23
C LYS A 58 10.44 -26.32 9.37
N GLU A 59 11.76 -26.53 9.50
CA GLU A 59 12.34 -27.33 10.58
C GLU A 59 11.99 -26.76 11.96
N ILE A 60 12.18 -25.45 12.15
CA ILE A 60 11.93 -24.77 13.42
C ILE A 60 10.46 -24.89 13.81
N PHE A 61 9.53 -24.60 12.90
CA PHE A 61 8.11 -24.67 13.20
C PHE A 61 7.61 -26.09 13.51
N ASN A 62 8.13 -27.10 12.82
CA ASN A 62 7.75 -28.48 13.08
C ASN A 62 8.30 -29.02 14.41
N ASN A 63 9.50 -28.57 14.82
CA ASN A 63 10.20 -29.09 15.99
C ASN A 63 9.97 -28.26 17.27
N LYS A 64 9.75 -26.95 17.11
CA LYS A 64 9.45 -26.02 18.19
C LYS A 64 8.01 -25.59 17.95
N LYS A 65 7.10 -25.92 18.87
CA LYS A 65 5.68 -25.53 18.84
C LYS A 65 5.52 -24.00 18.99
N VAL A 66 6.08 -23.25 18.07
CA VAL A 66 6.01 -21.78 17.97
C VAL A 66 4.75 -21.45 17.21
N ASP A 67 3.98 -20.51 17.75
CA ASP A 67 2.84 -19.95 17.04
C ASP A 67 3.33 -19.21 15.78
N ILE A 68 2.84 -19.63 14.60
CA ILE A 68 3.23 -19.03 13.31
C ILE A 68 2.80 -17.57 13.21
N ASP A 69 1.73 -17.21 13.93
CA ASP A 69 1.17 -15.87 14.01
C ASP A 69 1.61 -15.13 15.28
N PHE A 70 2.71 -15.56 15.91
CA PHE A 70 3.29 -14.86 17.05
C PHE A 70 3.51 -13.38 16.72
N ARG A 71 2.92 -12.51 17.53
CA ARG A 71 3.01 -11.05 17.41
C ARG A 71 4.12 -10.52 18.31
N GLU A 72 5.08 -9.80 17.72
CA GLU A 72 6.16 -9.24 18.53
C GLU A 72 5.66 -8.16 19.52
N PRO A 73 6.32 -7.96 20.69
CA PRO A 73 5.72 -7.21 21.79
C PRO A 73 5.53 -5.69 21.58
N LYS A 74 6.21 -5.06 20.62
CA LYS A 74 6.25 -3.59 20.48
C LYS A 74 5.14 -3.04 19.60
N PHE A 75 4.97 -3.60 18.40
CA PHE A 75 3.99 -3.20 17.39
C PHE A 75 2.96 -4.29 17.13
N GLY A 76 3.18 -5.52 17.62
CA GLY A 76 2.31 -6.65 17.37
C GLY A 76 2.46 -7.26 15.97
N SER A 77 3.53 -6.94 15.25
CA SER A 77 3.74 -7.46 13.89
C SER A 77 4.01 -8.97 13.92
N THR A 78 3.43 -9.72 12.97
CA THR A 78 3.79 -11.13 12.73
C THR A 78 5.01 -11.23 11.81
N LEU A 79 5.63 -12.40 11.73
CA LEU A 79 6.71 -12.66 10.78
C LEU A 79 6.25 -12.58 9.32
N LEU A 80 4.96 -12.86 9.06
CA LEU A 80 4.37 -12.67 7.74
C LEU A 80 4.38 -11.18 7.34
N MET A 81 3.97 -10.28 8.24
CA MET A 81 4.02 -8.83 7.97
C MET A 81 5.45 -8.33 7.78
N LEU A 82 6.35 -8.73 8.68
CA LEU A 82 7.75 -8.31 8.64
C LEU A 82 8.42 -8.70 7.31
N SER A 83 8.20 -9.95 6.86
CA SER A 83 8.76 -10.45 5.61
C SER A 83 8.15 -9.77 4.37
N ILE A 84 6.92 -9.27 4.42
CA ILE A 84 6.36 -8.41 3.36
C ILE A 84 7.05 -7.05 3.36
N ILE A 85 7.19 -6.41 4.52
CA ILE A 85 7.86 -5.09 4.65
C ILE A 85 9.31 -5.17 4.16
N ASN A 86 10.01 -6.24 4.50
CA ASN A 86 11.40 -6.49 4.08
C ASN A 86 11.52 -7.13 2.69
N SER A 87 10.41 -7.27 1.94
CA SER A 87 10.39 -7.83 0.58
C SER A 87 11.01 -9.24 0.45
N GLN A 88 10.85 -10.07 1.47
CA GLN A 88 11.36 -11.45 1.54
C GLN A 88 10.34 -12.46 0.99
N TYR A 89 10.14 -12.46 -0.33
CA TYR A 89 9.08 -13.25 -0.98
C TYR A 89 9.11 -14.76 -0.65
N LYS A 90 10.31 -15.36 -0.57
CA LYS A 90 10.46 -16.78 -0.23
C LYS A 90 9.97 -17.08 1.20
N SER A 91 10.26 -16.19 2.15
CA SER A 91 9.79 -16.30 3.53
C SER A 91 8.28 -16.13 3.60
N VAL A 92 7.72 -15.09 2.96
CA VAL A 92 6.26 -14.88 2.87
C VAL A 92 5.55 -16.13 2.36
N LYS A 93 5.99 -16.67 1.23
CA LYS A 93 5.42 -17.90 0.65
C LYS A 93 5.50 -19.09 1.60
N THR A 94 6.63 -19.25 2.28
CA THR A 94 6.85 -20.38 3.20
C THR A 94 5.97 -20.27 4.44
N LEU A 95 5.87 -19.08 5.04
CA LEU A 95 5.02 -18.82 6.20
C LEU A 95 3.54 -19.08 5.87
N LEU A 96 3.05 -18.60 4.72
CA LEU A 96 1.68 -18.87 4.26
C LEU A 96 1.43 -20.38 4.02
N GLN A 97 2.41 -21.10 3.44
CA GLN A 97 2.31 -22.56 3.28
C GLN A 97 2.24 -23.32 4.61
N MET A 98 2.73 -22.70 5.69
CA MET A 98 2.70 -23.25 7.04
C MET A 98 1.48 -22.82 7.84
N GLY A 99 0.57 -22.06 7.23
CA GLY A 99 -0.70 -21.66 7.83
C GLY A 99 -0.70 -20.32 8.54
N ALA A 100 0.30 -19.45 8.31
CA ALA A 100 0.25 -18.06 8.79
C ALA A 100 -1.04 -17.38 8.30
N ASP A 101 -1.78 -16.75 9.21
CA ASP A 101 -3.03 -16.05 8.88
C ASP A 101 -2.74 -14.66 8.29
N PRO A 102 -3.04 -14.43 6.98
CA PRO A 102 -2.85 -13.11 6.37
C PRO A 102 -3.80 -12.03 6.92
N ASN A 103 -4.80 -12.41 7.72
CA ASN A 103 -5.80 -11.52 8.30
C ASN A 103 -5.51 -11.15 9.75
N MET A 104 -4.51 -11.77 10.39
CA MET A 104 -4.06 -11.36 11.72
C MET A 104 -3.64 -9.88 11.67
N PRO A 105 -4.19 -9.00 12.53
CA PRO A 105 -3.79 -7.60 12.57
C PRO A 105 -2.59 -7.40 13.51
N ASP A 106 -1.79 -6.38 13.22
CA ASP A 106 -0.80 -5.87 14.18
C ASP A 106 -1.51 -5.25 15.40
N SER A 107 -0.74 -4.90 16.44
CA SER A 107 -1.28 -4.22 17.63
C SER A 107 -1.10 -2.70 17.56
N TYR A 108 -0.54 -2.16 16.47
CA TYR A 108 -0.19 -0.75 16.35
C TYR A 108 -1.29 0.07 15.67
N ARG A 109 -1.78 -0.40 14.51
CA ARG A 109 -2.87 0.20 13.74
C ARG A 109 -4.01 -0.78 13.45
N GLU A 110 -3.87 -2.01 13.93
CA GLU A 110 -4.69 -3.15 13.53
C GLU A 110 -4.55 -3.43 12.02
N THR A 111 -3.34 -3.25 11.49
CA THR A 111 -3.02 -3.44 10.06
C THR A 111 -2.74 -4.91 9.77
N SER A 112 -3.42 -5.49 8.78
CA SER A 112 -3.19 -6.88 8.32
C SER A 112 -2.21 -6.96 7.13
N SER A 113 -1.76 -8.18 6.81
CA SER A 113 -0.77 -8.41 5.75
C SER A 113 -1.19 -7.92 4.36
N VAL A 114 -2.49 -7.87 4.06
CA VAL A 114 -3.00 -7.36 2.76
C VAL A 114 -2.64 -5.89 2.58
N ILE A 115 -2.76 -5.06 3.61
CA ILE A 115 -2.46 -3.62 3.52
C ILE A 115 -0.95 -3.42 3.31
N PHE A 116 -0.11 -4.14 4.07
CA PHE A 116 1.34 -4.10 3.86
C PHE A 116 1.75 -4.56 2.46
N ALA A 117 1.10 -5.61 1.93
CA ALA A 117 1.36 -6.10 0.58
C ALA A 117 0.87 -5.15 -0.50
N ALA A 118 -0.22 -4.42 -0.26
CA ALA A 118 -0.72 -3.40 -1.16
C ALA A 118 0.14 -2.12 -1.15
N ASP A 119 0.80 -1.80 -0.02
CA ASP A 119 1.81 -0.74 0.06
C ASP A 119 3.19 -1.18 -0.49
N ASN A 120 3.46 -2.48 -0.60
CA ASN A 120 4.72 -2.99 -1.16
C ASN A 120 4.85 -2.64 -2.65
N ASN A 121 6.06 -2.33 -3.10
CA ASN A 121 6.33 -1.94 -4.49
C ASN A 121 6.05 -3.07 -5.49
N ASP A 122 6.19 -4.33 -5.09
CA ASP A 122 6.07 -5.50 -5.98
C ASP A 122 4.68 -6.15 -5.83
N PRO A 123 3.82 -6.10 -6.88
CA PRO A 123 2.46 -6.65 -6.84
C PRO A 123 2.38 -8.13 -6.49
N LYS A 124 3.45 -8.91 -6.70
CA LYS A 124 3.46 -10.34 -6.41
C LYS A 124 3.21 -10.66 -4.94
N PHE A 125 3.54 -9.75 -4.02
CA PHE A 125 3.23 -9.93 -2.59
C PHE A 125 1.72 -9.86 -2.37
N LEU A 126 1.06 -8.87 -2.98
CA LEU A 126 -0.38 -8.71 -2.89
C LEU A 126 -1.10 -9.89 -3.53
N GLU A 127 -0.68 -10.30 -4.74
CA GLU A 127 -1.22 -11.49 -5.42
C GLU A 127 -1.11 -12.74 -4.53
N LEU A 128 0.06 -12.95 -3.92
CA LEU A 128 0.30 -14.10 -3.05
C LEU A 128 -0.58 -14.05 -1.80
N ILE A 129 -0.71 -12.91 -1.14
CA ILE A 129 -1.53 -12.77 0.06
C ILE A 129 -3.02 -13.00 -0.25
N LEU A 130 -3.53 -12.44 -1.36
CA LEU A 130 -4.90 -12.67 -1.80
C LEU A 130 -5.16 -14.14 -2.15
N LYS A 131 -4.18 -14.82 -2.78
CA LYS A 131 -4.25 -16.26 -3.05
C LYS A 131 -4.44 -17.10 -1.78
N TYR A 132 -3.85 -16.67 -0.67
CA TYR A 132 -4.00 -17.30 0.65
C TYR A 132 -5.14 -16.70 1.49
N LYS A 133 -6.16 -16.12 0.85
CA LYS A 133 -7.39 -15.61 1.50
C LYS A 133 -7.17 -14.41 2.41
N GLY A 134 -6.18 -13.57 2.11
CA GLY A 134 -6.11 -12.23 2.67
C GLY A 134 -7.35 -11.41 2.30
N ASN A 135 -7.95 -10.73 3.27
CA ASN A 135 -9.17 -9.95 3.12
C ASN A 135 -8.93 -8.67 2.28
N PRO A 136 -9.49 -8.57 1.06
CA PRO A 136 -9.34 -7.39 0.20
C PRO A 136 -10.09 -6.15 0.73
N ASN A 137 -10.91 -6.32 1.77
CA ASN A 137 -11.62 -5.27 2.49
C ASN A 137 -10.99 -4.95 3.85
N ALA A 138 -9.73 -5.36 4.08
CA ALA A 138 -9.01 -5.00 5.30
C ALA A 138 -8.92 -3.47 5.46
N ILE A 139 -9.12 -3.02 6.69
CA ILE A 139 -9.08 -1.62 7.09
C ILE A 139 -8.23 -1.50 8.36
N GLU A 140 -7.47 -0.42 8.48
CA GLU A 140 -6.92 -0.02 9.77
C GLU A 140 -8.07 0.43 10.66
N THR A 141 -8.03 0.12 11.95
CA THR A 141 -9.09 0.47 12.92
C THR A 141 -8.55 1.19 14.15
N ALA A 142 -7.31 0.93 14.57
CA ALA A 142 -6.74 1.57 15.75
C ALA A 142 -6.14 2.96 15.49
N PRO A 143 -6.45 3.98 16.31
CA PRO A 143 -5.76 5.27 16.29
C PRO A 143 -4.38 5.16 16.92
N VAL A 144 -3.36 5.81 16.34
CA VAL A 144 -2.04 5.93 16.97
C VAL A 144 -1.99 7.08 17.98
N LYS A 145 -2.83 8.11 17.78
CA LYS A 145 -2.96 9.29 18.66
C LYS A 145 -4.45 9.66 18.78
N GLU A 146 -4.82 10.37 19.83
CA GLU A 146 -6.22 10.78 20.09
C GLU A 146 -6.89 11.50 18.90
N ARG A 147 -6.11 12.25 18.11
CA ARG A 147 -6.59 12.97 16.91
C ARG A 147 -6.33 12.23 15.58
N ASP A 148 -5.79 11.01 15.63
CA ASP A 148 -5.49 10.21 14.46
C ASP A 148 -6.76 9.56 13.90
N LYS A 149 -7.29 10.17 12.84
CA LYS A 149 -8.52 9.74 12.16
C LYS A 149 -8.25 9.09 10.79
N ALA A 150 -6.99 9.06 10.33
CA ALA A 150 -6.66 8.45 9.05
C ALA A 150 -6.64 6.92 9.22
N ARG A 151 -7.32 6.22 8.31
CA ARG A 151 -7.31 4.76 8.22
C ARG A 151 -7.02 4.35 6.79
N LYS A 152 -5.95 3.58 6.59
CA LYS A 152 -5.72 2.94 5.29
C LYS A 152 -6.71 1.79 5.11
N THR A 153 -7.07 1.55 3.86
CA THR A 153 -7.75 0.33 3.44
C THR A 153 -6.86 -0.38 2.43
N ALA A 154 -7.05 -1.68 2.27
CA ALA A 154 -6.34 -2.45 1.26
C ALA A 154 -6.45 -1.81 -0.13
N LEU A 155 -7.63 -1.32 -0.53
CA LEU A 155 -7.86 -0.68 -1.83
C LEU A 155 -7.30 0.74 -1.95
N LEU A 156 -7.15 1.48 -0.85
CA LEU A 156 -6.57 2.83 -0.87
C LEU A 156 -5.04 2.83 -0.83
N ALA A 157 -4.44 1.88 -0.13
CA ALA A 157 -2.98 1.74 0.02
C ALA A 157 -2.20 1.86 -1.31
N PRO A 158 -2.57 1.16 -2.40
CA PRO A 158 -1.80 1.21 -3.64
C PRO A 158 -2.07 2.46 -4.49
N ILE A 159 -3.08 3.29 -4.16
CA ILE A 159 -3.43 4.49 -4.92
C ILE A 159 -2.53 5.65 -4.49
N SER A 160 -1.29 5.65 -4.98
CA SER A 160 -0.25 6.61 -4.61
C SER A 160 0.47 7.14 -5.84
N PHE A 161 0.69 8.46 -5.92
CA PHE A 161 1.43 9.09 -7.03
C PHE A 161 2.76 8.37 -7.33
N LEU A 162 3.50 7.97 -6.28
CA LEU A 162 4.84 7.39 -6.38
C LEU A 162 4.89 5.92 -6.84
N ASP A 163 3.74 5.24 -6.86
CA ASP A 163 3.70 3.81 -7.16
C ASP A 163 3.42 3.55 -8.65
N PRO A 164 4.37 3.00 -9.42
CA PRO A 164 4.15 2.69 -10.83
C PRO A 164 3.15 1.53 -11.03
N ASN A 165 2.90 0.73 -10.00
CA ASN A 165 2.10 -0.49 -10.06
C ASN A 165 0.70 -0.30 -9.45
N SER A 166 0.27 0.94 -9.16
CA SER A 166 -1.05 1.23 -8.59
C SER A 166 -2.19 0.54 -9.33
N LEU A 167 -2.21 0.61 -10.67
CA LEU A 167 -3.27 0.02 -11.48
C LEU A 167 -3.32 -1.51 -11.35
N GLU A 168 -2.18 -2.17 -11.33
CA GLU A 168 -2.10 -3.63 -11.19
C GLU A 168 -2.58 -4.07 -9.81
N LYS A 169 -2.13 -3.41 -8.75
CA LYS A 169 -2.55 -3.73 -7.38
C LYS A 169 -4.03 -3.44 -7.13
N VAL A 170 -4.56 -2.35 -7.69
CA VAL A 170 -6.01 -2.06 -7.67
C VAL A 170 -6.80 -3.13 -8.41
N LYS A 171 -6.34 -3.60 -9.58
CA LYS A 171 -6.98 -4.70 -10.31
C LYS A 171 -7.06 -5.96 -9.45
N LEU A 172 -5.94 -6.38 -8.85
CA LEU A 172 -5.89 -7.56 -7.97
C LEU A 172 -6.91 -7.48 -6.83
N LEU A 173 -7.01 -6.32 -6.17
CA LEU A 173 -7.95 -6.12 -5.06
C LEU A 173 -9.41 -6.10 -5.50
N VAL A 174 -9.72 -5.38 -6.59
CA VAL A 174 -11.09 -5.34 -7.12
C VAL A 174 -11.54 -6.72 -7.61
N GLU A 175 -10.66 -7.46 -8.26
CA GLU A 175 -10.92 -8.84 -8.71
C GLU A 175 -11.07 -9.81 -7.53
N ALA A 176 -10.41 -9.55 -6.40
CA ALA A 176 -10.61 -10.28 -5.16
C ALA A 176 -11.89 -9.88 -4.39
N GLY A 177 -12.61 -8.84 -4.81
CA GLY A 177 -13.86 -8.39 -4.19
C GLY A 177 -13.72 -7.23 -3.20
N ALA A 178 -12.70 -6.38 -3.36
CA ALA A 178 -12.61 -5.12 -2.61
C ALA A 178 -13.80 -4.19 -2.92
N ASP A 179 -14.36 -3.56 -1.88
CA ASP A 179 -15.41 -2.57 -1.98
C ASP A 179 -14.84 -1.24 -2.52
N MET A 180 -15.09 -1.01 -3.81
CA MET A 180 -14.69 0.22 -4.52
C MET A 180 -15.38 1.49 -4.00
N ASN A 181 -16.41 1.34 -3.17
CA ASN A 181 -17.22 2.43 -2.65
C ASN A 181 -17.08 2.62 -1.15
N TYR A 182 -16.22 1.83 -0.50
CA TYR A 182 -16.00 1.92 0.93
C TYR A 182 -15.54 3.33 1.32
N SER A 183 -16.22 3.88 2.30
CA SER A 183 -15.85 5.09 3.01
C SER A 183 -15.92 4.79 4.50
N ASN A 184 -14.85 5.05 5.25
CA ASN A 184 -14.91 5.06 6.71
C ASN A 184 -15.79 6.23 7.16
N ASP A 185 -17.03 5.94 7.54
CA ASP A 185 -18.06 6.91 7.90
C ASP A 185 -17.75 7.52 9.28
N GLY A 186 -17.07 8.67 9.28
CA GLY A 186 -16.82 9.44 10.51
C GLY A 186 -16.08 10.76 10.33
N ASN A 187 -15.34 10.96 9.24
CA ASN A 187 -14.82 12.29 8.88
C ASN A 187 -14.57 12.44 7.35
N PRO A 188 -15.42 13.20 6.63
CA PRO A 188 -15.30 13.38 5.18
C PRO A 188 -14.05 14.15 4.72
N ALA A 189 -13.30 14.80 5.63
CA ALA A 189 -12.03 15.44 5.30
C ALA A 189 -10.89 14.43 5.08
N TYR A 190 -10.99 13.22 5.64
CA TYR A 190 -9.90 12.23 5.65
C TYR A 190 -10.25 10.93 4.93
N THR A 191 -11.54 10.60 4.84
CA THR A 191 -11.99 9.43 4.10
C THR A 191 -12.04 9.75 2.61
N THR A 192 -11.10 9.20 1.85
CA THR A 192 -11.06 9.38 0.41
C THR A 192 -11.66 8.15 -0.25
N LEU A 193 -12.78 8.32 -0.97
CA LEU A 193 -13.31 7.30 -1.87
C LEU A 193 -12.18 6.82 -2.80
N PRO A 194 -12.01 5.52 -3.12
CA PRO A 194 -10.93 5.06 -4.01
C PRO A 194 -10.86 5.83 -5.33
N LEU A 195 -12.02 6.15 -5.92
CA LEU A 195 -12.11 6.99 -7.11
C LEU A 195 -11.63 8.44 -6.86
N GLY A 196 -11.99 9.02 -5.71
CA GLY A 196 -11.48 10.34 -5.29
C GLY A 196 -9.97 10.37 -5.03
N ALA A 197 -9.41 9.27 -4.52
CA ALA A 197 -7.98 9.11 -4.29
C ALA A 197 -7.24 9.06 -5.62
N ALA A 198 -7.79 8.34 -6.60
CA ALA A 198 -7.23 8.26 -7.94
C ALA A 198 -7.13 9.66 -8.59
N PHE A 199 -8.15 10.51 -8.43
CA PHE A 199 -8.08 11.91 -8.89
C PHE A 199 -7.06 12.76 -8.11
N LYS A 200 -7.04 12.68 -6.77
CA LYS A 200 -6.07 13.44 -5.95
C LYS A 200 -4.61 13.09 -6.26
N GLN A 201 -4.36 11.85 -6.69
CA GLN A 201 -3.03 11.30 -6.97
C GLN A 201 -2.70 11.31 -8.47
N ASP A 202 -3.53 11.92 -9.31
CA ASP A 202 -3.38 11.96 -10.76
C ASP A 202 -3.22 10.57 -11.42
N LYS A 203 -3.83 9.54 -10.82
CA LYS A 203 -3.90 8.16 -11.33
C LYS A 203 -5.17 7.97 -12.17
N LEU A 204 -5.23 8.64 -13.31
CA LEU A 204 -6.38 8.61 -14.22
C LEU A 204 -6.61 7.22 -14.83
N ASP A 205 -5.57 6.40 -14.99
CA ASP A 205 -5.70 5.00 -15.39
C ASP A 205 -6.40 4.14 -14.33
N VAL A 206 -6.11 4.38 -13.03
CA VAL A 206 -6.85 3.79 -11.91
C VAL A 206 -8.29 4.30 -11.88
N ALA A 207 -8.51 5.61 -12.04
CA ALA A 207 -9.85 6.20 -12.05
C ALA A 207 -10.72 5.61 -13.17
N LEU A 208 -10.16 5.50 -14.39
CA LEU A 208 -10.83 4.88 -15.53
C LEU A 208 -11.22 3.43 -15.25
N TYR A 209 -10.30 2.64 -14.69
CA TYR A 209 -10.58 1.24 -14.34
C TYR A 209 -11.70 1.12 -13.30
N LEU A 210 -11.66 1.91 -12.22
CA LEU A 210 -12.70 1.92 -11.19
C LEU A 210 -14.08 2.30 -11.78
N LEU A 211 -14.14 3.30 -12.66
CA LEU A 211 -15.36 3.69 -13.36
C LEU A 211 -15.91 2.56 -14.24
N GLN A 212 -15.03 1.89 -15.00
CA GLN A 212 -15.41 0.75 -15.84
C GLN A 212 -15.92 -0.44 -15.01
N LYS A 213 -15.44 -0.60 -13.78
CA LYS A 213 -15.91 -1.62 -12.83
C LYS A 213 -17.15 -1.21 -12.03
N GLY A 214 -17.69 -0.02 -12.27
CA GLY A 214 -18.94 0.43 -11.65
C GLY A 214 -18.78 1.13 -10.30
N ALA A 215 -17.60 1.70 -10.01
CA ALA A 215 -17.45 2.60 -8.87
C ALA A 215 -18.46 3.75 -8.94
N ASN A 216 -19.03 4.13 -7.79
CA ASN A 216 -20.10 5.10 -7.69
C ASN A 216 -19.56 6.53 -7.89
N TYR A 217 -19.64 7.01 -9.13
CA TYR A 217 -19.22 8.35 -9.53
C TYR A 217 -20.15 9.49 -9.07
N LYS A 218 -21.30 9.18 -8.45
CA LYS A 218 -22.23 10.18 -7.90
C LYS A 218 -21.89 10.59 -6.46
N LYS A 219 -21.00 9.86 -5.79
CA LYS A 219 -20.52 10.22 -4.45
C LYS A 219 -19.66 11.50 -4.50
N ILE A 220 -19.48 12.14 -3.34
CA ILE A 220 -18.49 13.19 -3.16
C ILE A 220 -17.11 12.53 -3.29
N MET A 221 -16.24 13.07 -4.15
CA MET A 221 -14.89 12.55 -4.35
C MET A 221 -14.03 12.84 -3.11
N TYR A 222 -14.11 14.08 -2.61
CA TYR A 222 -13.48 14.53 -1.37
C TYR A 222 -14.03 15.89 -0.93
N VAL A 223 -13.78 16.24 0.33
CA VAL A 223 -14.11 17.55 0.90
C VAL A 223 -12.84 18.36 1.11
N MET A 224 -12.86 19.64 0.72
CA MET A 224 -11.77 20.59 0.89
C MET A 224 -11.73 21.12 2.34
N VAL A 225 -10.66 21.84 2.70
CA VAL A 225 -10.47 22.39 4.06
C VAL A 225 -11.58 23.37 4.45
N ASP A 226 -12.11 24.12 3.49
CA ASP A 226 -13.22 25.07 3.65
C ASP A 226 -14.60 24.39 3.61
N SER A 227 -14.66 23.06 3.70
CA SER A 227 -15.88 22.25 3.60
C SER A 227 -16.53 22.21 2.21
N HIS A 228 -15.88 22.73 1.16
CA HIS A 228 -16.36 22.59 -0.21
C HIS A 228 -16.36 21.12 -0.65
N LYS A 229 -17.49 20.65 -1.18
CA LYS A 229 -17.69 19.27 -1.62
C LYS A 229 -17.31 19.15 -3.09
N VAL A 230 -16.27 18.38 -3.39
CA VAL A 230 -15.78 18.19 -4.75
C VAL A 230 -16.42 16.95 -5.36
N TYR A 231 -17.17 17.13 -6.44
CA TYR A 231 -17.75 16.05 -7.25
C TYR A 231 -16.86 15.70 -8.44
N ILE A 232 -17.22 14.65 -9.18
CA ILE A 232 -16.33 14.03 -10.17
C ILE A 232 -15.83 14.97 -11.28
N LEU A 233 -16.67 15.85 -11.83
CA LEU A 233 -16.25 16.76 -12.90
C LEU A 233 -15.22 17.78 -12.40
N GLU A 234 -15.45 18.37 -11.23
CA GLU A 234 -14.48 19.26 -10.60
C GLU A 234 -13.20 18.52 -10.18
N ALA A 235 -13.32 17.29 -9.65
CA ALA A 235 -12.15 16.47 -9.32
C ALA A 235 -11.30 16.17 -10.56
N LEU A 236 -11.93 15.88 -11.70
CA LEU A 236 -11.28 15.69 -12.99
C LEU A 236 -10.66 16.99 -13.53
N ARG A 237 -11.30 18.14 -13.30
CA ARG A 237 -10.71 19.45 -13.57
C ARG A 237 -9.46 19.64 -12.72
N LYS A 238 -9.43 19.27 -11.43
CA LYS A 238 -8.23 19.43 -10.60
C LYS A 238 -6.99 18.65 -11.09
N CYS A 239 -7.16 17.63 -11.94
CA CYS A 239 -6.05 16.89 -12.57
C CYS A 239 -5.40 17.70 -13.71
N ILE A 240 -4.32 18.43 -13.40
CA ILE A 240 -3.50 19.18 -14.37
C ILE A 240 -2.37 18.28 -14.89
N ILE A 241 -2.67 17.50 -15.92
CA ILE A 241 -1.79 16.46 -16.48
C ILE A 241 -1.04 16.95 -17.71
N ASP A 242 0.21 16.54 -17.87
CA ASP A 242 1.00 16.83 -19.06
C ASP A 242 0.35 16.21 -20.31
N LEU A 243 0.21 17.01 -21.36
CA LEU A 243 -0.38 16.58 -22.62
C LEU A 243 0.38 15.37 -23.19
N GLU A 244 -0.32 14.52 -23.94
CA GLU A 244 0.19 13.29 -24.54
C GLU A 244 0.68 12.19 -23.58
N SER A 245 0.77 12.46 -22.26
CA SER A 245 1.13 11.45 -21.28
C SER A 245 0.10 10.31 -21.19
N LYS A 246 0.52 9.16 -20.64
CA LYS A 246 -0.40 8.02 -20.39
C LYS A 246 -1.60 8.44 -19.52
N GLN A 247 -1.36 9.29 -18.51
CA GLN A 247 -2.41 9.78 -17.64
C GLN A 247 -3.34 10.76 -18.37
N TYR A 248 -2.83 11.58 -19.29
CA TYR A 248 -3.67 12.46 -20.12
C TYR A 248 -4.57 11.65 -21.07
N LYS A 249 -4.03 10.62 -21.72
CA LYS A 249 -4.85 9.69 -22.54
C LYS A 249 -5.95 9.03 -21.70
N SER A 250 -5.63 8.63 -20.47
CA SER A 250 -6.62 8.09 -19.53
C SER A 250 -7.64 9.15 -19.10
N LYS A 251 -7.23 10.41 -18.92
CA LYS A 251 -8.13 11.54 -18.66
C LYS A 251 -9.17 11.70 -19.76
N LEU A 252 -8.76 11.64 -21.04
CA LEU A 252 -9.67 11.72 -22.19
C LEU A 252 -10.69 10.58 -22.19
N GLU A 253 -10.28 9.36 -21.86
CA GLU A 253 -11.18 8.21 -21.74
C GLU A 253 -12.14 8.35 -20.54
N VAL A 254 -11.71 8.94 -19.42
CA VAL A 254 -12.60 9.30 -18.31
C VAL A 254 -13.63 10.34 -18.76
N ILE A 255 -13.22 11.39 -19.47
CA ILE A 255 -14.15 12.41 -20.03
C ILE A 255 -15.18 11.75 -20.94
N LYS A 256 -14.73 10.88 -21.84
CA LYS A 256 -15.61 10.13 -22.76
C LYS A 256 -16.59 9.23 -22.01
N PHE A 257 -16.12 8.50 -21.01
CA PHE A 257 -16.96 7.67 -20.15
C PHE A 257 -18.06 8.51 -19.48
N LEU A 258 -17.70 9.63 -18.87
CA LEU A 258 -18.63 10.51 -18.15
C LEU A 258 -19.64 11.18 -19.09
N LYS A 259 -19.22 11.59 -20.29
CA LYS A 259 -20.12 12.09 -21.33
C LYS A 259 -21.17 11.05 -21.72
N GLY A 260 -20.78 9.79 -21.85
CA GLY A 260 -21.71 8.67 -22.06
C GLY A 260 -22.68 8.42 -20.90
N LYS A 261 -22.43 9.00 -19.72
CA LYS A 261 -23.32 9.00 -18.55
C LYS A 261 -24.10 10.31 -18.37
N GLY A 262 -24.05 11.21 -19.36
CA GLY A 262 -24.74 12.51 -19.33
C GLY A 262 -24.02 13.60 -18.54
N LEU A 263 -22.76 13.39 -18.17
CA LEU A 263 -21.92 14.38 -17.49
C LEU A 263 -20.97 15.03 -18.50
N ASP A 264 -21.25 16.27 -18.88
CA ASP A 264 -20.48 16.99 -19.89
C ASP A 264 -19.36 17.84 -19.26
N TYR A 265 -18.14 17.29 -19.26
CA TYR A 265 -16.95 17.98 -18.77
C TYR A 265 -16.67 19.29 -19.50
N SER A 266 -17.03 19.41 -20.79
CA SER A 266 -16.78 20.62 -21.57
C SER A 266 -17.62 21.82 -21.09
N ASN A 267 -18.76 21.57 -20.46
CA ASN A 267 -19.61 22.62 -19.89
C ASN A 267 -19.20 22.99 -18.45
N GLU A 268 -18.35 22.19 -17.80
CA GLU A 268 -17.85 22.49 -16.47
C GLU A 268 -16.80 23.62 -16.56
N PRO A 269 -17.07 24.80 -15.97
CA PRO A 269 -16.16 25.93 -16.06
C PRO A 269 -14.83 25.61 -15.39
N ILE A 270 -13.74 26.17 -15.91
CA ILE A 270 -12.42 26.09 -15.25
C ILE A 270 -12.41 27.11 -14.10
N PRO A 271 -12.35 26.69 -12.82
CA PRO A 271 -12.29 27.62 -11.70
C PRO A 271 -11.03 28.47 -11.73
N GLU A 272 -11.09 29.71 -11.26
CA GLU A 272 -9.96 30.65 -11.28
C GLU A 272 -8.70 30.11 -10.61
N TYR A 273 -8.85 29.36 -9.50
CA TYR A 273 -7.72 28.78 -8.80
C TYR A 273 -7.03 27.68 -9.64
N ILE A 274 -7.78 26.90 -10.43
CA ILE A 274 -7.22 25.91 -11.36
C ILE A 274 -6.51 26.64 -12.51
N LEU A 275 -7.10 27.69 -13.06
CA LEU A 275 -6.47 28.52 -14.09
C LEU A 275 -5.13 29.08 -13.61
N ARG A 276 -5.06 29.55 -12.36
CA ARG A 276 -3.80 30.00 -11.74
C ARG A 276 -2.78 28.87 -11.64
N ASP A 277 -3.20 27.67 -11.25
CA ASP A 277 -2.30 26.51 -11.13
C ASP A 277 -1.80 26.03 -12.51
N ILE A 278 -2.64 26.09 -13.55
CA ILE A 278 -2.25 25.85 -14.95
C ILE A 278 -1.21 26.88 -15.40
N LYS A 279 -1.46 28.18 -15.17
CA LYS A 279 -0.51 29.27 -15.50
C LYS A 279 0.83 29.09 -14.76
N LYS A 280 0.80 28.60 -13.53
CA LYS A 280 2.01 28.30 -12.76
C LYS A 280 2.77 27.10 -13.35
N LYS A 281 2.07 26.06 -13.77
CA LYS A 281 2.69 24.83 -14.32
C LYS A 281 3.20 25.02 -15.75
N TYR A 282 2.48 25.76 -16.58
CA TYR A 282 2.80 26.00 -18.00
C TYR A 282 2.91 27.51 -18.31
N PRO A 283 3.86 28.26 -17.70
CA PRO A 283 3.88 29.72 -17.77
C PRO A 283 3.99 30.31 -19.19
N LYS A 284 4.54 29.55 -20.14
CA LYS A 284 4.73 29.98 -21.53
C LYS A 284 3.58 29.60 -22.46
N ASP A 285 2.91 28.48 -22.19
CA ASP A 285 1.99 27.83 -23.13
C ASP A 285 0.60 27.52 -22.50
N TRP A 286 0.24 28.18 -21.40
CA TRP A 286 -1.00 27.91 -20.67
C TRP A 286 -2.26 28.11 -21.52
N GLU A 287 -2.25 29.06 -22.46
CA GLU A 287 -3.37 29.30 -23.38
C GLU A 287 -3.60 28.11 -24.32
N ASP A 288 -2.52 27.54 -24.85
CA ASP A 288 -2.58 26.35 -25.71
C ASP A 288 -2.93 25.10 -24.92
N TYR A 289 -2.46 25.00 -23.68
CA TYR A 289 -2.85 23.95 -22.76
C TYR A 289 -4.37 23.94 -22.52
N ILE A 290 -4.96 25.11 -22.22
CA ILE A 290 -6.40 25.22 -21.92
C ILE A 290 -7.29 24.80 -23.11
N LYS A 291 -6.88 25.06 -24.34
CA LYS A 291 -7.61 24.63 -25.54
C LYS A 291 -7.78 23.10 -25.61
N LYS A 292 -6.90 22.35 -24.94
CA LYS A 292 -6.86 20.88 -24.92
C LYS A 292 -7.26 20.28 -23.56
N TYR A 293 -7.60 21.12 -22.58
CA TYR A 293 -7.72 20.75 -21.16
C TYR A 293 -9.12 20.34 -20.69
#